data_AF-A0A0J6XQK1-F1
#
_entry.id   AF-A0A0J6XQK1-F1
#
_cell.length_a   1.000
_cell.length_b   1.000
_cell.length_c   1.000
_cell.angle_alpha   90.00
_cell.angle_beta   90.00
_cell.angle_gamma   90.00
#
_symmetry.space_group_name_H-M   'P 1'
#
loop_
_entity.id
_entity.type
_entity.pdbx_description
1 polymer ?
#
loop_
_entity_poly.entity_id
_entity_poly.type
_entity_poly.pdbx_seq_one_letter_code
_entity_poly.pdbx_strand_id
1 'polypeptide(L)'
;MRPSAASTIHIPRQRGGRREPVILVVSSEPSLTLTSRAALAVGRWAWKHRLAWAPTAIATVLLVVTGVVHLIEPRTAWFLAALALAPAGVWAWSMLRRRPTSRQAVLWRALLAAFTTAVATWFALAVWFAPTHPTLFTAWTVLTLAAQVAWLVARRMTLVSEKESA
;
A
#
# COMPACT_ATOMS: atom_id res chain seq x y z
N MET A 1 48.07 -25.21 -17.35
CA MET A 1 46.66 -25.02 -17.01
C MET A 1 46.16 -26.28 -16.32
N ARG A 2 45.71 -26.21 -15.05
CA ARG A 2 45.19 -27.37 -14.32
C ARG A 2 43.72 -27.60 -14.72
N PRO A 3 43.31 -28.81 -15.12
CA PRO A 3 41.90 -29.08 -15.41
C PRO A 3 41.08 -29.11 -14.11
N SER A 4 40.02 -28.30 -14.07
CA SER A 4 39.05 -28.26 -12.96
C SER A 4 38.19 -29.52 -13.00
N ALA A 5 38.09 -30.21 -11.88
CA ALA A 5 37.35 -31.46 -11.74
C ALA A 5 35.84 -31.23 -11.95
N ALA A 6 35.30 -31.79 -13.02
CA ALA A 6 33.86 -31.89 -13.25
C ALA A 6 33.27 -32.83 -12.19
N SER A 7 32.55 -32.27 -11.20
CA SER A 7 31.77 -33.06 -10.25
C SER A 7 30.59 -33.69 -11.00
N THR A 8 30.79 -34.92 -11.46
CA THR A 8 29.79 -35.69 -12.19
C THR A 8 28.88 -36.37 -11.17
N ILE A 9 27.76 -35.73 -10.84
CA ILE A 9 26.75 -36.34 -9.96
C ILE A 9 26.00 -37.41 -10.77
N HIS A 10 26.10 -38.66 -10.33
CA HIS A 10 25.47 -39.80 -10.99
C HIS A 10 24.00 -39.91 -10.60
N ILE A 11 23.09 -39.62 -11.53
CA ILE A 11 21.64 -39.80 -11.34
C ILE A 11 21.31 -41.27 -11.64
N PRO A 12 20.61 -41.99 -10.73
CA PRO A 12 20.28 -43.40 -10.94
C PRO A 12 19.34 -43.56 -12.15
N ARG A 13 19.70 -44.53 -12.99
CA ARG A 13 19.08 -44.86 -14.28
C ARG A 13 17.57 -45.09 -14.14
N GLN A 14 16.76 -44.23 -14.77
CA GLN A 14 15.38 -44.60 -15.11
C GLN A 14 15.39 -45.53 -16.32
N ARG A 15 14.89 -46.74 -16.10
CA ARG A 15 14.78 -47.83 -17.07
C ARG A 15 13.59 -47.56 -18.00
N GLY A 16 13.86 -47.25 -19.26
CA GLY A 16 12.86 -47.35 -20.33
C GLY A 16 12.88 -46.19 -21.33
N GLY A 17 13.35 -46.47 -22.55
CA GLY A 17 12.95 -45.73 -23.75
C GLY A 17 13.74 -44.46 -24.05
N ARG A 18 14.85 -44.63 -24.79
CA ARG A 18 15.42 -43.71 -25.81
C ARG A 18 15.17 -42.21 -25.54
N ARG A 19 16.05 -41.58 -24.75
CA ARG A 19 16.07 -40.13 -24.57
C ARG A 19 17.50 -39.62 -24.70
N GLU A 20 17.66 -38.67 -25.61
CA GLU A 20 18.87 -37.89 -25.82
C GLU A 20 19.37 -37.31 -24.49
N PRO A 21 20.70 -37.21 -24.28
CA PRO A 21 21.24 -36.63 -23.08
C PRO A 21 20.83 -35.15 -23.00
N VAL A 22 19.87 -34.84 -22.12
CA VAL A 22 19.53 -33.47 -21.78
C VAL A 22 20.68 -32.92 -20.94
N ILE A 23 21.59 -32.20 -21.59
CA ILE A 23 22.68 -31.46 -20.94
C ILE A 23 22.03 -30.25 -20.24
N LEU A 24 21.72 -30.40 -18.96
CA LEU A 24 21.33 -29.27 -18.12
C LEU A 24 22.63 -28.49 -17.78
N VAL A 25 22.95 -27.49 -18.59
CA VAL A 25 23.99 -26.51 -18.23
C VAL A 25 23.43 -25.69 -17.08
N VAL A 26 23.68 -26.14 -15.85
CA VAL A 26 23.57 -25.29 -14.68
C VAL A 26 24.71 -24.30 -14.82
N SER A 27 24.43 -23.14 -15.41
CA SER A 27 25.26 -21.96 -15.18
C SER A 27 25.40 -21.84 -13.68
N SER A 28 26.62 -22.05 -13.15
CA SER A 28 26.94 -21.72 -11.77
C SER A 28 26.43 -20.31 -11.56
N GLU A 29 25.35 -20.17 -10.78
CA GLU A 29 24.68 -18.89 -10.62
C GLU A 29 25.73 -17.83 -10.33
N PRO A 30 25.77 -16.69 -11.06
CA PRO A 30 26.62 -15.59 -10.67
C PRO A 30 26.25 -15.30 -9.21
N SER A 31 27.23 -15.43 -8.32
CA SER A 31 27.03 -15.34 -6.88
C SER A 31 26.29 -14.03 -6.60
N LEU A 32 24.98 -14.15 -6.37
CA LEU A 32 24.10 -13.01 -6.12
C LEU A 32 24.78 -12.17 -5.06
N THR A 33 25.20 -10.96 -5.45
CA THR A 33 25.88 -10.00 -4.59
C THR A 33 25.05 -9.81 -3.32
N LEU A 34 25.70 -9.54 -2.18
CA LEU A 34 25.00 -9.30 -0.90
C LEU A 34 23.84 -8.30 -1.05
N THR A 35 24.01 -7.30 -1.91
CA THR A 35 22.97 -6.31 -2.27
C THR A 35 21.78 -6.92 -3.00
N SER A 36 21.99 -7.80 -3.98
CA SER A 36 20.91 -8.48 -4.69
C SER A 36 20.14 -9.46 -3.80
N ARG A 37 20.82 -10.16 -2.88
CA ARG A 37 20.18 -11.03 -1.89
C ARG A 37 19.35 -10.22 -0.90
N ALA A 38 19.88 -9.10 -0.44
CA ALA A 38 19.16 -8.17 0.42
C ALA A 38 17.94 -7.59 -0.31
N ALA A 39 18.08 -7.14 -1.56
CA ALA A 39 16.97 -6.63 -2.37
C ALA A 39 15.88 -7.67 -2.59
N LEU A 40 16.23 -8.92 -2.90
CA LEU A 40 15.29 -10.03 -3.02
C LEU A 40 14.62 -10.40 -1.70
N ALA A 41 15.34 -10.29 -0.58
CA ALA A 41 14.78 -10.53 0.75
C ALA A 41 13.78 -9.43 1.15
N VAL A 42 14.15 -8.16 0.94
CA VAL A 42 13.28 -7.00 1.17
C VAL A 42 12.07 -7.05 0.25
N GLY A 43 12.27 -7.34 -1.04
CA GLY A 43 11.19 -7.49 -2.02
C GLY A 43 10.21 -8.60 -1.63
N ARG A 44 10.70 -9.78 -1.25
CA ARG A 44 9.85 -10.89 -0.76
C ARG A 44 9.13 -10.53 0.53
N TRP A 45 9.82 -9.89 1.48
CA TRP A 45 9.22 -9.46 2.74
C TRP A 45 8.11 -8.42 2.50
N ALA A 46 8.37 -7.42 1.65
CA ALA A 46 7.41 -6.40 1.25
C ALA A 46 6.22 -7.03 0.52
N TRP A 47 6.44 -8.00 -0.37
CA TRP A 47 5.38 -8.71 -1.08
C TRP A 47 4.48 -9.52 -0.16
N LYS A 48 5.08 -10.20 0.83
CA LYS A 48 4.36 -10.95 1.87
C LYS A 48 3.51 -10.01 2.73
N HIS A 49 3.98 -8.80 2.99
CA HIS A 49 3.30 -7.79 3.80
C HIS A 49 2.62 -6.69 2.97
N ARG A 50 2.41 -6.90 1.66
CA ARG A 50 1.94 -5.85 0.74
C ARG A 50 0.64 -5.18 1.18
N LEU A 51 -0.27 -5.99 1.74
CA LEU A 51 -1.55 -5.51 2.26
C LEU A 51 -1.43 -4.81 3.63
N ALA A 52 -0.34 -5.01 4.36
CA ALA A 52 -0.10 -4.30 5.62
C ALA A 52 0.27 -2.83 5.40
N TRP A 53 0.86 -2.50 4.25
CA TRP A 53 1.35 -1.16 3.91
C TRP A 53 0.45 -0.40 2.91
N ALA A 54 -0.76 -0.92 2.64
CA ALA A 54 -1.65 -0.33 1.65
C ALA A 54 -1.96 1.16 1.90
N PRO A 55 -2.29 1.61 3.12
CA PRO A 55 -2.52 3.04 3.39
C PRO A 55 -1.30 3.91 3.08
N THR A 56 -0.10 3.49 3.51
CA THR A 56 1.13 4.23 3.22
C THR A 56 1.44 4.26 1.73
N ALA A 57 1.28 3.15 1.02
CA ALA A 57 1.52 3.10 -0.43
C ALA A 57 0.57 4.04 -1.18
N ILE A 58 -0.72 4.01 -0.85
CA ILE A 58 -1.73 4.91 -1.40
C ILE A 58 -1.39 6.37 -1.08
N ALA A 59 -1.00 6.65 0.16
CA ALA A 59 -0.61 8.00 0.57
C ALA A 59 0.60 8.52 -0.22
N THR A 60 1.64 7.70 -0.43
CA THR A 60 2.79 8.11 -1.23
C THR A 60 2.40 8.43 -2.66
N VAL A 61 1.56 7.60 -3.31
CA VAL A 61 1.08 7.86 -4.67
C VAL A 61 0.28 9.16 -4.72
N LEU A 62 -0.63 9.37 -3.76
CA LEU A 62 -1.44 10.58 -3.69
C LEU A 62 -0.59 11.83 -3.49
N LEU A 63 0.46 11.78 -2.68
CA LEU A 63 1.39 12.89 -2.49
C LEU A 63 2.07 13.29 -3.81
N VAL A 64 2.53 12.30 -4.58
CA VAL A 64 3.15 12.53 -5.90
C VAL A 64 2.14 13.14 -6.87
N VAL A 65 0.94 12.55 -6.97
CA VAL A 65 -0.13 13.07 -7.84
C VAL A 65 -0.48 14.52 -7.48
N THR A 66 -0.55 14.84 -6.19
CA THR A 66 -0.83 16.20 -5.71
C THR A 66 0.25 17.18 -6.15
N GLY A 67 1.53 16.77 -6.04
CA GLY A 67 2.65 17.56 -6.54
C GLY A 67 2.56 17.81 -8.05
N VAL A 68 2.22 16.78 -8.83
CA VAL A 68 2.02 16.93 -10.28
C VAL A 68 0.88 17.89 -10.59
N VAL A 69 -0.27 17.77 -9.93
CA VAL A 69 -1.42 18.67 -10.14
C VAL A 69 -1.07 20.11 -9.75
N HIS A 70 -0.37 20.31 -8.63
CA HIS A 70 0.14 21.62 -8.21
C HIS A 70 1.01 22.28 -9.28
N LEU A 71 1.88 21.50 -9.95
CA LEU A 71 2.78 22.02 -10.98
C LEU A 71 2.07 22.35 -12.30
N ILE A 72 1.02 21.61 -12.65
CA ILE A 72 0.32 21.78 -13.93
C ILE A 72 -0.73 22.89 -13.84
N GLU A 73 -1.65 22.81 -12.88
CA GLU A 73 -2.79 23.72 -12.78
C GLU A 73 -3.24 23.85 -11.32
N PRO A 74 -2.56 24.69 -10.52
CA PRO A 74 -2.88 24.86 -9.10
C PRO A 74 -4.26 25.46 -8.87
N ARG A 75 -4.87 26.11 -9.88
CA ARG A 75 -6.21 26.70 -9.75
C ARG A 75 -7.32 25.65 -9.61
N THR A 76 -7.05 24.40 -9.97
CA THR A 76 -7.98 23.29 -9.72
C THR A 76 -8.30 23.11 -8.23
N ALA A 77 -7.48 23.67 -7.33
CA ALA A 77 -7.72 23.71 -5.89
C ALA A 77 -9.10 24.27 -5.51
N TRP A 78 -9.67 25.22 -6.25
CA TRP A 78 -11.01 25.75 -5.94
C TRP A 78 -12.11 24.69 -6.06
N PHE A 79 -12.04 23.87 -7.11
CA PHE A 79 -12.97 22.76 -7.30
C PHE A 79 -12.74 21.67 -6.24
N LEU A 80 -11.48 21.38 -5.92
CA LEU A 80 -11.13 20.43 -4.86
C LEU A 80 -11.61 20.90 -3.48
N ALA A 81 -11.54 22.20 -3.19
CA ALA A 81 -12.01 22.77 -1.93
C ALA A 81 -13.52 22.62 -1.76
N ALA A 82 -14.29 22.87 -2.83
CA ALA A 82 -15.74 22.62 -2.82
C ALA A 82 -16.04 21.11 -2.64
N LEU A 83 -15.29 20.25 -3.35
CA LEU A 83 -15.46 18.80 -3.28
C LEU A 83 -15.08 18.23 -1.90
N ALA A 84 -14.19 18.89 -1.16
CA ALA A 84 -13.77 18.45 0.17
C ALA A 84 -14.92 18.42 1.19
N LEU A 85 -16.00 19.17 0.96
CA LEU A 85 -17.19 19.15 1.80
C LEU A 85 -18.12 17.96 1.51
N ALA A 86 -17.92 17.25 0.40
CA ALA A 86 -18.80 16.15 -0.01
C ALA A 86 -18.94 15.04 1.04
N PRO A 87 -17.87 14.56 1.72
CA PRO A 87 -18.01 13.50 2.72
C PRO A 87 -18.87 13.93 3.92
N ALA A 88 -18.67 15.15 4.41
CA ALA A 88 -19.49 15.73 5.48
C ALA A 88 -20.95 15.91 5.04
N GLY A 89 -21.18 16.38 3.81
CA GLY A 89 -22.51 16.52 3.23
C GLY A 89 -23.24 15.18 3.09
N VAL A 90 -22.57 14.15 2.57
CA VAL A 90 -23.11 12.78 2.46
C VAL A 90 -23.43 12.22 3.85
N TRP A 91 -22.56 12.44 4.83
CA TRP A 91 -22.81 12.03 6.21
C TRP A 91 -24.06 12.70 6.78
N ALA A 92 -24.15 14.03 6.72
CA ALA A 92 -25.29 14.80 7.22
C ALA A 92 -26.60 14.37 6.55
N TRP A 93 -26.59 14.28 5.22
CA TRP A 93 -27.72 13.80 4.42
C TRP A 93 -28.16 12.40 4.84
N SER A 94 -27.20 11.50 5.05
CA SER A 94 -27.49 10.13 5.45
C SER A 94 -28.09 10.04 6.85
N MET A 95 -27.71 10.93 7.77
CA MET A 95 -28.30 11.03 9.12
C MET A 95 -29.72 11.61 9.08
N LEU A 96 -29.99 12.55 8.17
CA LEU A 96 -31.33 13.09 7.95
C LEU A 96 -32.28 12.04 7.36
N ARG A 97 -31.81 11.21 6.43
CA ARG A 97 -32.65 10.21 5.74
C ARG A 97 -32.82 8.90 6.50
N ARG A 98 -31.83 8.46 7.25
CA ARG A 98 -31.85 7.16 7.95
C ARG A 98 -31.44 7.37 9.39
N ARG A 99 -32.41 7.26 10.31
CA ARG A 99 -32.10 7.29 11.74
C ARG A 99 -31.23 6.08 12.08
N PRO A 100 -30.00 6.29 12.58
CA PRO A 100 -29.08 5.21 12.90
C PRO A 100 -29.59 4.44 14.12
N THR A 101 -29.51 3.11 14.05
CA THR A 101 -29.96 2.21 15.13
C THR A 101 -28.93 2.06 16.25
N SER A 102 -27.65 2.35 15.99
CA SER A 102 -26.55 2.23 16.97
C SER A 102 -25.72 3.51 17.06
N ARG A 103 -25.50 4.01 18.29
CA ARG A 103 -24.61 5.15 18.57
C ARG A 103 -23.18 4.91 18.09
N GLN A 104 -22.69 3.66 18.19
CA GLN A 104 -21.35 3.31 17.74
C GLN A 104 -21.20 3.40 16.22
N ALA A 105 -22.25 3.02 15.46
CA ALA A 105 -22.27 3.18 14.01
C ALA A 105 -22.26 4.66 13.59
N VAL A 106 -22.95 5.53 14.34
CA VAL A 106 -22.91 6.99 14.12
C VAL A 106 -21.51 7.54 14.32
N LEU A 107 -20.87 7.18 15.43
CA LEU A 107 -19.54 7.63 15.77
C LEU A 107 -18.53 7.24 14.68
N TRP A 108 -18.56 5.98 14.24
CA TRP A 108 -17.68 5.51 13.15
C TRP A 108 -17.91 6.26 11.84
N ARG A 109 -19.16 6.48 11.45
CA ARG A 109 -19.49 7.24 10.22
C ARG A 109 -19.05 8.69 10.33
N ALA A 110 -19.18 9.31 11.50
CA ALA A 110 -18.74 10.68 11.74
C ALA A 110 -17.21 10.79 11.69
N LEU A 111 -16.48 9.87 12.33
CA LEU A 111 -15.02 9.80 12.26
C LEU A 111 -14.53 9.60 10.83
N LEU A 112 -15.18 8.70 10.07
CA LEU A 112 -14.82 8.46 8.67
C LEU A 112 -15.09 9.70 7.80
N ALA A 113 -16.23 10.37 7.98
CA ALA A 113 -16.56 11.61 7.28
C ALA A 113 -15.59 12.74 7.63
N ALA A 114 -15.24 12.90 8.90
CA ALA A 114 -14.27 13.90 9.34
C ALA A 114 -12.87 13.63 8.77
N PHE A 115 -12.42 12.37 8.82
CA PHE A 115 -11.12 11.98 8.28
C PHE A 115 -11.02 12.20 6.77
N THR A 116 -12.04 11.77 6.02
CA THR A 116 -12.09 11.95 4.55
C THR A 116 -12.20 13.42 4.16
N THR A 117 -12.97 14.22 4.91
CA THR A 117 -13.03 15.68 4.74
C THR A 117 -11.65 16.30 4.98
N ALA A 118 -10.96 15.93 6.06
CA ALA A 118 -9.63 16.45 6.38
C ALA A 118 -8.60 16.12 5.28
N VAL A 119 -8.61 14.89 4.75
CA VAL A 119 -7.75 14.48 3.63
C VAL A 119 -8.07 15.26 2.36
N ALA A 120 -9.34 15.46 2.03
CA ALA A 120 -9.74 16.22 0.85
C ALA A 120 -9.38 17.71 0.95
N THR A 121 -9.60 18.31 2.12
CA THR A 121 -9.17 19.68 2.42
C THR A 121 -7.66 19.81 2.31
N TRP A 122 -6.92 18.82 2.82
CA TRP A 122 -5.46 18.80 2.67
C TRP A 122 -5.04 18.81 1.21
N PHE A 123 -5.67 18.02 0.33
CA PHE A 123 -5.38 18.03 -1.11
C PHE A 123 -5.62 19.40 -1.73
N ALA A 124 -6.77 20.02 -1.46
CA ALA A 124 -7.07 21.34 -2.01
C ALA A 124 -6.00 22.37 -1.60
N LEU A 125 -5.61 22.37 -0.31
CA LEU A 125 -4.57 23.26 0.20
C LEU A 125 -3.19 22.95 -0.40
N ALA A 126 -2.82 21.68 -0.51
CA ALA A 126 -1.53 21.25 -1.06
C ALA A 126 -1.41 21.55 -2.56
N VAL A 127 -2.50 21.43 -3.32
CA VAL A 127 -2.54 21.84 -4.73
C VAL A 127 -2.38 23.36 -4.87
N TRP A 128 -2.88 24.15 -3.92
CA TRP A 128 -2.76 25.62 -3.98
C TRP A 128 -1.39 26.13 -3.46
N PHE A 129 -0.93 25.63 -2.32
CA PHE A 129 0.23 26.16 -1.58
C PHE A 129 1.52 25.33 -1.70
N ALA A 130 1.50 24.25 -2.47
CA ALA A 130 2.53 23.21 -2.58
C ALA A 130 2.50 22.15 -1.46
N PRO A 131 2.62 20.85 -1.81
CA PRO A 131 2.60 19.75 -0.83
C PRO A 131 3.84 19.71 0.08
N THR A 132 4.92 20.40 -0.31
CA THR A 132 6.18 20.48 0.45
C THR A 132 6.14 21.55 1.56
N HIS A 133 5.07 22.35 1.63
CA HIS A 133 4.92 23.33 2.72
C HIS A 133 4.99 22.62 4.08
N PRO A 134 5.87 23.04 5.02
CA PRO A 134 6.17 22.26 6.24
C PRO A 134 4.94 21.88 7.06
N THR A 135 4.00 22.81 7.22
CA THR A 135 2.74 22.58 7.94
C THR A 135 1.85 21.56 7.23
N LEU A 136 1.77 21.62 5.89
CA LEU A 136 0.97 20.67 5.12
C LEU A 136 1.64 19.30 5.12
N PHE A 137 2.96 19.22 4.93
CA PHE A 137 3.66 17.96 4.99
C PHE A 137 3.50 17.28 6.37
N THR A 138 3.55 18.05 7.46
CA THR A 138 3.27 17.54 8.81
C THR A 138 1.83 17.07 8.98
N ALA A 139 0.85 17.82 8.46
CA ALA A 139 -0.54 17.37 8.48
C ALA A 139 -0.73 16.07 7.68
N TRP A 140 -0.05 15.93 6.53
CA TRP A 140 -0.09 14.74 5.70
C TRP A 140 0.45 13.50 6.41
N THR A 141 1.58 13.63 7.10
CA THR A 141 2.17 12.52 7.85
C THR A 141 1.26 12.07 8.99
N VAL A 142 0.63 13.01 9.71
CA VAL A 142 -0.35 12.70 10.76
C VAL A 142 -1.57 11.97 10.19
N LEU A 143 -2.15 12.46 9.09
CA LEU A 143 -3.29 11.81 8.43
C LEU A 143 -2.93 10.39 7.94
N THR A 144 -1.76 10.25 7.32
CA THR A 144 -1.26 8.96 6.83
C THR A 144 -1.03 7.98 7.97
N LEU A 145 -0.45 8.45 9.09
CA LEU A 145 -0.23 7.63 10.28
C LEU A 145 -1.56 7.19 10.89
N ALA A 146 -2.53 8.09 11.01
CA ALA A 146 -3.86 7.78 11.50
C ALA A 146 -4.58 6.72 10.62
N ALA A 147 -4.51 6.86 9.29
CA ALA A 147 -5.03 5.86 8.36
C ALA A 147 -4.33 4.50 8.53
N GLN A 148 -3.01 4.50 8.67
CA GLN A 148 -2.22 3.29 8.84
C GLN A 148 -2.54 2.57 10.16
N VAL A 149 -2.69 3.32 11.26
CA VAL A 149 -3.12 2.77 12.55
C VAL A 149 -4.53 2.19 12.45
N ALA A 150 -5.48 2.93 11.89
CA ALA A 150 -6.86 2.47 11.71
C ALA A 150 -6.93 1.19 10.88
N TRP A 151 -6.16 1.10 9.80
CA TRP A 151 -6.05 -0.09 8.97
C TRP A 151 -5.53 -1.31 9.72
N LEU A 152 -4.47 -1.15 10.51
CA LEU A 152 -3.90 -2.24 11.31
C LEU A 152 -4.87 -2.71 12.39
N VAL A 153 -5.57 -1.78 13.06
CA VAL A 153 -6.57 -2.10 14.08
C VAL A 153 -7.75 -2.85 13.45
N ALA A 154 -8.29 -2.36 12.33
CA ALA A 154 -9.39 -3.00 11.63
C ALA A 154 -9.04 -4.44 11.20
N ARG A 155 -7.84 -4.64 10.63
CA ARG A 155 -7.37 -5.98 10.24
C ARG A 155 -7.19 -6.93 11.42
N ARG A 156 -6.78 -6.42 12.59
CA ARG A 156 -6.69 -7.26 13.80
C ARG A 156 -8.08 -7.70 14.26
N MET A 157 -9.05 -6.80 14.25
CA MET A 157 -10.42 -7.11 14.65
C MET A 157 -11.08 -8.15 13.74
N THR A 158 -10.87 -8.06 12.41
CA THR A 158 -11.44 -9.03 11.46
C THR A 158 -10.84 -10.42 11.64
N LEU A 159 -9.53 -10.53 11.90
CA LEU A 159 -8.87 -11.82 12.11
C LEU A 159 -9.28 -12.50 13.43
N VAL A 160 -9.60 -11.73 14.47
CA VAL A 160 -10.12 -12.29 15.73
C VAL A 160 -11.51 -12.86 15.52
N SER A 161 -12.39 -12.13 14.83
CA SER A 161 -13.75 -12.59 14.52
C SER A 161 -13.77 -13.87 13.67
N GLU A 162 -12.84 -14.04 12.73
CA GLU A 162 -12.72 -15.25 11.92
C GLU A 162 -12.29 -16.47 12.73
N LYS A 163 -11.47 -16.27 13.78
CA LYS A 163 -11.07 -17.35 14.70
C LYS A 163 -12.16 -17.78 15.67
N GLU A 164 -13.04 -16.87 16.07
CA GLU A 164 -14.15 -17.18 16.98
C GLU A 164 -15.32 -17.88 16.27
N SER A 165 -15.35 -17.85 14.94
CA SER A 165 -16.40 -18.45 14.10
C SER A 165 -16.00 -19.76 13.41
N ALA A 166 -14.75 -20.21 13.59
CA ALA A 166 -14.18 -21.44 13.05
C ALA A 166 -14.01 -22.50 14.16
#